data_AF-A0A4Q3XHX6-F1
#
_entry.id   AF-A0A4Q3XHX6-F1
#
_cell.length_a   1.000
_cell.length_b   1.000
_cell.length_c   1.000
_cell.angle_alpha   90.00
_cell.angle_beta   90.00
_cell.angle_gamma   90.00
#
_symmetry.space_group_name_H-M   'P 1'
#
loop_
_entity.id
_entity.type
_entity.pdbx_description
1 polymer ?
#
loop_
_entity_poly.entity_id
_entity_poly.type
_entity_poly.pdbx_seq_one_letter_code
_entity_poly.pdbx_strand_id
1 'polypeptide(L)'
;FYALYLGGIYGATVDSHSAHLLMNLHFILSGYLFYWVAIGIDPSPRQLQPVTKLAMVFGSLPFHAFFGVALMSTTAVMGGAYFRSLGLGWNNDLIGDQQLGGSIAWATGEIPLMVVMLALLVQWSRSDGRTARRTDRAAERDHDADLAAHNAMFAELARRDREGWKPREAADTETASEDSAGETPSEKKSDESSTST
;
A
#
# COMPACT_ATOMS: atom_id res chain seq x y z
N PHE A 1 -16.34 16.77 4.32
CA PHE A 1 -15.61 17.62 5.29
C PHE A 1 -14.80 18.71 4.61
N TYR A 2 -13.65 18.39 3.98
CA TYR A 2 -12.73 19.38 3.41
C TYR A 2 -13.34 20.36 2.42
N ALA A 3 -14.00 19.88 1.35
CA ALA A 3 -14.63 20.76 0.36
C ALA A 3 -15.72 21.65 0.95
N LEU A 4 -16.41 21.17 2.00
CA LEU A 4 -17.49 21.92 2.63
C LEU A 4 -16.96 23.09 3.47
N TYR A 5 -15.98 22.82 4.34
CA TYR A 5 -15.44 23.82 5.25
C TYR A 5 -14.31 24.64 4.63
N LEU A 6 -13.31 24.00 4.03
CA LEU A 6 -12.16 24.69 3.44
C LEU A 6 -12.45 25.21 2.02
N GLY A 7 -13.42 24.62 1.32
CA GLY A 7 -13.85 25.07 -0.01
C GLY A 7 -14.85 26.23 0.02
N GLY A 8 -15.19 26.77 1.21
CA GLY A 8 -16.04 27.96 1.36
C GLY A 8 -17.55 27.71 1.27
N ILE A 9 -18.00 26.49 0.97
CA ILE A 9 -19.43 26.15 0.87
C ILE A 9 -20.15 26.44 2.19
N TYR A 10 -19.56 26.05 3.32
CA TYR A 10 -20.11 26.31 4.64
C TYR A 10 -20.34 27.81 4.87
N GLY A 11 -19.35 28.65 4.57
CA GLY A 11 -19.48 30.10 4.72
C GLY A 11 -20.60 30.70 3.87
N ALA A 12 -20.84 30.13 2.69
CA ALA A 12 -21.90 30.57 1.78
C ALA A 12 -23.31 30.10 2.17
N THR A 13 -23.44 29.06 3.01
CA THR A 13 -24.73 28.45 3.34
C THR A 13 -25.05 28.44 4.83
N VAL A 14 -24.21 29.05 5.66
CA VAL A 14 -24.33 29.02 7.13
C VAL A 14 -25.61 29.67 7.66
N ASP A 15 -26.23 30.55 6.88
CA ASP A 15 -27.50 31.21 7.19
C ASP A 15 -28.73 30.39 6.78
N SER A 16 -28.55 29.31 6.00
CA SER A 16 -29.63 28.49 5.48
C SER A 16 -29.90 27.25 6.34
N HIS A 17 -31.08 27.21 6.97
CA HIS A 17 -31.52 26.07 7.77
C HIS A 17 -31.59 24.76 6.96
N SER A 18 -32.07 24.81 5.72
CA SER A 18 -32.16 23.62 4.86
C SER A 18 -30.77 23.09 4.48
N ALA A 19 -29.80 23.97 4.27
CA ALA A 19 -28.42 23.57 4.03
C ALA A 19 -27.85 22.83 5.25
N HIS A 20 -28.08 23.33 6.47
CA HIS A 20 -27.68 22.64 7.69
C HIS A 20 -28.31 21.25 7.81
N LEU A 21 -29.59 21.08 7.51
CA LEU A 21 -30.26 19.77 7.54
C LEU A 21 -29.62 18.79 6.54
N LEU A 22 -29.34 19.24 5.32
CA LEU A 22 -28.68 18.42 4.30
C LEU A 22 -27.25 18.04 4.71
N MET A 23 -26.50 18.96 5.33
CA MET A 23 -25.17 18.66 5.87
C MET A 23 -25.23 17.60 6.97
N ASN A 24 -26.14 17.75 7.93
CA ASN A 24 -26.33 16.77 9.00
C ASN A 24 -26.71 15.39 8.43
N LEU A 25 -27.67 15.34 7.50
CA LEU A 25 -28.07 14.11 6.84
C LEU A 25 -26.89 13.45 6.12
N HIS A 26 -26.10 14.23 5.37
CA HIS A 26 -24.91 13.74 4.68
C HIS A 26 -23.87 13.15 5.65
N PHE A 27 -23.58 13.84 6.76
CA PHE A 27 -22.59 13.37 7.74
C PHE A 27 -23.07 12.13 8.48
N ILE A 28 -24.35 12.06 8.86
CA ILE A 28 -24.92 10.87 9.49
C ILE A 28 -24.91 9.70 8.50
N LEU A 29 -25.35 9.90 7.26
CA LEU A 29 -25.41 8.84 6.26
C LEU A 29 -24.01 8.33 5.88
N SER A 30 -23.05 9.24 5.68
CA SER A 30 -21.66 8.85 5.38
C SER A 30 -21.01 8.11 6.55
N GLY A 31 -21.18 8.58 7.78
CA GLY A 31 -20.69 7.89 8.98
C GLY A 31 -21.34 6.52 9.17
N TYR A 32 -22.66 6.44 8.99
CA TYR A 32 -23.40 5.17 9.03
C TYR A 32 -22.88 4.17 8.01
N LEU A 33 -22.74 4.58 6.74
CA LEU A 33 -22.21 3.71 5.68
C LEU A 33 -20.77 3.28 5.95
N PHE A 34 -19.93 4.19 6.46
CA PHE A 34 -18.55 3.88 6.84
C PHE A 34 -18.50 2.80 7.93
N TYR A 35 -19.23 2.97 9.03
CA TYR A 35 -19.25 2.00 10.12
C TYR A 35 -19.98 0.71 9.76
N TRP A 36 -20.99 0.77 8.90
CA TRP A 36 -21.65 -0.41 8.35
C TRP A 36 -20.64 -1.31 7.63
N VAL A 37 -19.76 -0.74 6.81
CA VAL A 37 -18.69 -1.48 6.12
C VAL A 37 -17.57 -1.91 7.08
N ALA A 38 -17.13 -1.02 7.97
CA ALA A 38 -16.03 -1.27 8.88
C ALA A 38 -16.35 -2.38 9.89
N ILE A 39 -17.53 -2.31 10.54
CA ILE A 39 -17.96 -3.30 11.52
C ILE A 39 -18.46 -4.55 10.78
N GLY A 40 -19.30 -4.39 9.75
CA GLY A 40 -19.75 -5.48 8.89
C GLY A 40 -20.55 -6.58 9.60
N ILE A 41 -21.41 -6.20 10.55
CA ILE A 41 -22.37 -7.11 11.21
C ILE A 41 -23.44 -7.60 10.23
N ASP A 42 -23.82 -6.74 9.29
CA ASP A 42 -24.91 -6.97 8.35
C ASP A 42 -24.35 -7.56 7.02
N PRO A 43 -25.03 -8.53 6.37
CA PRO A 43 -24.62 -9.09 5.09
C PRO A 43 -24.44 -8.03 3.99
N SER A 44 -23.21 -7.57 3.83
CA SER A 44 -22.79 -6.78 2.68
C SER A 44 -22.71 -7.68 1.43
N PRO A 45 -23.16 -7.20 0.25
CA PRO A 45 -23.03 -7.91 -1.02
C PRO A 45 -21.59 -8.33 -1.35
N ARG A 46 -20.60 -7.63 -0.78
CA ARG A 46 -19.17 -7.97 -0.88
C ARG A 46 -18.56 -8.02 0.51
N GLN A 47 -18.08 -9.20 0.90
CA GLN A 47 -17.33 -9.36 2.14
C GLN A 47 -15.91 -8.84 1.93
N LEU A 48 -15.55 -7.77 2.63
CA LEU A 48 -14.19 -7.27 2.65
C LEU A 48 -13.32 -8.13 3.57
N GLN A 49 -12.09 -8.42 3.15
CA GLN A 49 -11.13 -9.11 3.99
C GLN A 49 -10.81 -8.28 5.24
N PRO A 50 -10.52 -8.91 6.40
CA PRO A 50 -10.21 -8.19 7.64
C PRO A 50 -9.10 -7.15 7.48
N VAL A 51 -8.05 -7.47 6.70
CA VAL A 51 -6.94 -6.55 6.42
C VAL A 51 -7.40 -5.33 5.63
N THR A 52 -8.32 -5.50 4.66
CA THR A 52 -8.88 -4.37 3.90
C THR A 52 -9.69 -3.44 4.79
N LYS A 53 -10.50 -4.00 5.71
CA LYS A 53 -11.24 -3.20 6.70
C LYS A 53 -10.28 -2.44 7.60
N LEU A 54 -9.22 -3.10 8.09
CA LEU A 54 -8.19 -2.49 8.92
C LEU A 54 -7.49 -1.33 8.19
N ALA A 55 -7.07 -1.55 6.94
CA ALA A 55 -6.43 -0.53 6.11
C ALA A 55 -7.37 0.66 5.83
N MET A 56 -8.65 0.41 5.59
CA MET A 56 -9.67 1.45 5.42
C MET A 56 -9.82 2.30 6.67
N VAL A 57 -10.00 1.69 7.85
CA VAL A 57 -10.11 2.44 9.11
C VAL A 57 -8.80 3.18 9.39
N PHE A 58 -7.66 2.54 9.17
CA PHE A 58 -6.34 3.14 9.42
C PHE A 58 -6.11 4.36 8.52
N GLY A 59 -6.41 4.24 7.23
CA GLY A 59 -6.33 5.36 6.29
C GLY A 59 -7.26 6.51 6.69
N SER A 60 -8.44 6.22 7.23
CA SER A 60 -9.40 7.25 7.63
C SER A 60 -8.95 8.10 8.83
N LEU A 61 -8.21 7.51 9.78
CA LEU A 61 -7.72 8.19 11.00
C LEU A 61 -6.97 9.49 10.69
N PRO A 62 -5.86 9.51 9.91
CA PRO A 62 -5.13 10.75 9.63
C PRO A 62 -5.98 11.75 8.85
N PHE A 63 -6.87 11.32 7.94
CA PHE A 63 -7.74 12.24 7.21
C PHE A 63 -8.78 12.91 8.12
N HIS A 64 -9.31 12.22 9.12
CA HIS A 64 -10.20 12.81 10.13
C HIS A 64 -9.45 13.68 11.12
N ALA A 65 -8.33 13.16 11.63
CA ALA A 65 -7.51 13.87 12.59
C ALA A 65 -7.01 15.22 12.02
N PHE A 66 -6.51 15.20 10.79
CA PHE A 66 -5.98 16.39 10.14
C PHE A 66 -7.05 17.46 9.91
N PHE A 67 -8.33 17.09 9.72
CA PHE A 67 -9.39 18.07 9.54
C PHE A 67 -9.57 18.94 10.79
N GLY A 68 -9.64 18.32 11.96
CA GLY A 68 -9.77 19.05 13.23
C GLY A 68 -8.55 19.93 13.50
N VAL A 69 -7.34 19.41 13.25
CA VAL A 69 -6.09 20.17 13.39
C VAL A 69 -6.03 21.34 12.41
N ALA A 70 -6.48 21.15 11.17
CA ALA A 70 -6.55 22.22 10.17
C ALA A 70 -7.52 23.33 10.62
N LEU A 71 -8.66 22.96 11.22
CA LEU A 71 -9.60 23.94 11.75
C LEU A 71 -9.02 24.71 12.94
N MET A 72 -8.28 24.02 13.83
CA MET A 72 -7.53 24.64 14.93
C MET A 72 -6.41 25.57 14.43
N SER A 73 -5.83 25.28 13.26
CA SER A 73 -4.74 26.07 12.68
C SER A 73 -5.21 27.23 11.81
N THR A 74 -6.51 27.29 11.49
CA THR A 74 -7.08 28.33 10.63
C THR A 74 -7.17 29.65 11.41
N THR A 75 -6.83 30.76 10.74
CA THR A 75 -6.92 32.12 11.30
C THR A 75 -8.16 32.89 10.86
N ALA A 76 -8.84 32.41 9.81
CA ALA A 76 -10.09 32.97 9.32
C ALA A 76 -11.31 32.38 10.06
N VAL A 77 -12.19 33.25 10.53
CA VAL A 77 -13.47 32.85 11.15
C VAL A 77 -14.46 32.43 10.08
N MET A 78 -14.87 31.16 10.08
CA MET A 78 -15.88 30.65 9.17
C MET A 78 -17.28 31.11 9.59
N GLY A 79 -18.06 31.64 8.65
CA GLY A 79 -19.43 32.11 8.93
C GLY A 79 -19.50 33.30 9.90
N GLY A 80 -18.42 34.08 10.04
CA GLY A 80 -18.32 35.12 11.06
C GLY A 80 -19.38 36.22 10.97
N ALA A 81 -19.95 36.51 9.80
CA ALA A 81 -21.06 37.46 9.67
C ALA A 81 -22.34 36.91 10.32
N TYR A 82 -22.65 35.63 10.09
CA TYR A 82 -23.79 34.93 10.66
C TYR A 82 -23.66 34.80 12.19
N PHE A 83 -22.52 34.33 12.69
CA PHE A 83 -22.37 34.15 14.15
C PHE A 83 -22.41 35.46 14.94
N ARG A 84 -21.96 36.58 14.34
CA ARG A 84 -22.10 37.90 14.95
C ARG A 84 -23.54 38.42 14.92
N SER A 85 -24.31 38.12 13.87
CA SER A 85 -25.69 38.60 13.75
C SER A 85 -26.63 37.97 14.79
N LEU A 86 -26.27 36.81 15.36
CA LEU A 86 -27.02 36.16 16.44
C LEU A 86 -27.01 36.97 17.76
N GLY A 87 -26.06 37.89 17.94
CA GLY A 87 -26.01 38.77 19.12
C GLY A 87 -25.86 38.02 20.45
N LEU A 88 -25.15 36.89 20.45
CA LEU A 88 -24.98 36.03 21.63
C LEU A 88 -23.98 36.68 22.60
N GLY A 89 -24.28 36.68 23.90
CA GLY A 89 -23.41 37.31 24.91
C GLY A 89 -22.12 36.55 25.23
N TRP A 90 -21.99 35.32 24.75
CA TRP A 90 -20.92 34.38 25.11
C TRP A 90 -19.92 34.08 23.98
N ASN A 91 -20.21 34.43 22.72
CA ASN A 91 -19.37 34.11 21.56
C ASN A 91 -18.43 35.26 21.15
N ASN A 92 -17.87 35.96 22.15
CA ASN A 92 -17.05 37.16 21.91
C ASN A 92 -15.72 36.84 21.18
N ASP A 93 -15.23 35.61 21.31
CA ASP A 93 -14.04 35.11 20.62
C ASP A 93 -14.38 33.98 19.63
N LEU A 94 -14.85 34.37 18.44
CA LEU A 94 -15.24 33.41 17.41
C LEU A 94 -14.09 32.55 16.88
N ILE A 95 -12.85 33.05 16.92
CA ILE A 95 -11.71 32.25 16.47
C ILE A 95 -11.35 31.22 17.54
N GLY A 96 -11.35 31.61 18.81
CA GLY A 96 -11.20 30.68 19.94
C GLY A 96 -12.28 29.61 19.96
N ASP A 97 -13.55 30.00 19.74
CA ASP A 97 -14.68 29.06 19.65
C ASP A 97 -14.51 28.07 18.48
N GLN A 98 -14.03 28.53 17.33
CA GLN A 98 -13.76 27.66 16.17
C GLN A 98 -12.62 26.68 16.44
N GLN A 99 -11.54 27.13 17.08
CA GLN A 99 -10.41 26.28 17.43
C GLN A 99 -10.80 25.25 18.49
N LEU A 100 -11.57 25.66 19.50
CA LEU A 100 -12.16 24.76 20.49
C LEU A 100 -13.11 23.75 19.82
N GLY A 101 -13.98 24.20 18.91
CA GLY A 101 -14.84 23.32 18.13
C GLY A 101 -14.03 22.31 17.31
N GLY A 102 -12.90 22.73 16.74
CA GLY A 102 -11.94 21.86 16.06
C GLY A 102 -11.35 20.79 16.96
N SER A 103 -10.94 21.13 18.18
CA SER A 103 -10.38 20.17 19.14
C SER A 103 -11.40 19.16 19.65
N ILE A 104 -12.64 19.61 19.91
CA ILE A 104 -13.75 18.73 20.29
C ILE A 104 -14.11 17.79 19.14
N ALA A 105 -14.22 18.32 17.91
CA ALA A 105 -14.53 17.52 16.72
C ALA A 105 -13.44 16.46 16.46
N TRP A 106 -12.17 16.84 16.64
CA TRP A 106 -11.04 15.93 16.56
C TRP A 106 -11.13 14.79 17.58
N ALA A 107 -11.22 15.12 18.87
CA ALA A 107 -11.24 14.12 19.94
C ALA A 107 -12.44 13.17 19.83
N THR A 108 -13.61 13.72 19.50
CA THR A 108 -14.85 12.95 19.35
C THR A 108 -14.81 12.03 18.13
N GLY A 109 -14.15 12.43 17.04
CA GLY A 109 -14.01 11.60 15.84
C GLY A 109 -13.02 10.45 16.03
N GLU A 110 -11.93 10.69 16.77
CA GLU A 110 -10.84 9.71 16.90
C GLU A 110 -11.19 8.58 17.87
N ILE A 111 -11.88 8.85 18.98
CA ILE A 111 -12.20 7.84 20.00
C ILE A 111 -12.97 6.64 19.39
N PRO A 112 -14.08 6.83 18.63
CA PRO A 112 -14.81 5.72 18.03
C PRO A 112 -13.99 4.96 16.99
N LEU A 113 -13.18 5.67 16.17
CA LEU A 113 -12.32 5.02 15.18
C LEU A 113 -11.25 4.15 15.87
N MET A 114 -10.66 4.61 16.96
CA MET A 114 -9.68 3.84 17.75
C MET A 114 -10.30 2.59 18.36
N VAL A 115 -11.53 2.67 18.87
CA VAL A 115 -12.26 1.50 19.40
C VAL A 115 -12.50 0.47 18.31
N VAL A 116 -12.96 0.89 17.13
CA VAL A 116 -13.20 -0.03 16.00
C VAL A 116 -11.88 -0.59 15.46
N MET A 117 -10.83 0.23 15.37
CA MET A 117 -9.48 -0.20 14.98
C MET A 117 -8.98 -1.32 15.89
N LEU A 118 -9.06 -1.11 17.22
CA LEU A 118 -8.67 -2.11 18.21
C LEU A 118 -9.49 -3.40 18.06
N ALA A 119 -10.81 -3.27 17.89
CA ALA A 119 -11.68 -4.42 17.70
C ALA A 119 -11.33 -5.21 16.43
N LEU A 120 -11.03 -4.54 15.31
CA LEU A 120 -10.62 -5.18 14.07
C LEU A 120 -9.25 -5.85 14.20
N LEU A 121 -8.30 -5.21 14.89
CA LEU A 121 -6.98 -5.77 15.15
C LEU A 121 -7.08 -7.07 15.98
N VAL A 122 -7.91 -7.06 17.04
CA VAL A 122 -8.17 -8.25 17.87
C VAL A 122 -8.86 -9.35 17.05
N GLN A 123 -9.84 -8.99 16.22
CA GLN A 123 -10.51 -9.95 15.33
C GLN A 123 -9.55 -10.58 14.33
N TRP A 124 -8.68 -9.77 13.72
CA TRP A 124 -7.68 -10.23 12.77
C TRP A 124 -6.66 -11.16 13.44
N SER A 125 -6.07 -10.75 14.57
CA SER A 125 -5.13 -11.56 15.34
C SER A 125 -5.70 -12.94 15.72
N ARG A 126 -6.97 -13.00 16.15
CA ARG A 126 -7.67 -14.26 16.46
C ARG A 126 -7.97 -15.11 15.23
N SER A 127 -8.20 -14.48 14.07
CA SER A 127 -8.42 -15.19 12.81
C SER A 127 -7.13 -15.81 12.28
N ASP A 128 -6.05 -15.03 12.35
CA ASP A 128 -4.74 -15.45 11.86
C ASP A 128 -4.19 -16.62 12.67
N GLY A 129 -4.25 -16.53 14.01
CA GLY A 129 -3.85 -17.65 14.89
C GLY A 129 -4.72 -18.91 14.77
N ARG A 130 -5.91 -18.84 14.19
CA ARG A 130 -6.72 -20.03 13.84
C ARG A 130 -6.29 -20.63 12.51
N THR A 131 -5.92 -19.78 11.56
CA THR A 131 -5.44 -20.20 10.24
C THR A 131 -4.09 -20.86 10.37
N ALA A 132 -3.13 -20.23 11.05
CA ALA A 132 -1.81 -20.79 11.33
C ALA A 132 -1.89 -22.20 11.96
N ARG A 133 -2.69 -22.37 13.03
CA ARG A 133 -2.91 -23.69 13.66
C ARG A 133 -3.60 -24.73 12.77
N ARG A 134 -4.31 -24.32 11.72
CA ARG A 134 -4.89 -25.25 10.73
C ARG A 134 -3.84 -25.66 9.72
N THR A 135 -3.02 -24.71 9.28
CA THR A 135 -1.90 -24.95 8.37
C THR A 135 -0.85 -25.85 9.02
N ASP A 136 -0.43 -25.55 10.26
CA ASP A 136 0.53 -26.37 11.02
C ASP A 136 0.04 -27.81 11.19
N ARG A 137 -1.26 -28.00 11.52
CA ARG A 137 -1.87 -29.35 11.64
C ARG A 137 -2.07 -30.06 10.30
N ALA A 138 -2.11 -29.34 9.18
CA ALA A 138 -2.10 -29.95 7.86
C ALA A 138 -0.68 -30.44 7.54
N ALA A 139 0.32 -29.57 7.75
CA ALA A 139 1.74 -29.85 7.57
C ALA A 139 2.22 -31.05 8.42
N GLU A 140 1.82 -31.14 9.69
CA GLU A 140 2.11 -32.30 10.54
C GLU A 140 1.51 -33.62 10.00
N ARG A 141 0.37 -33.56 9.30
CA ARG A 141 -0.31 -34.74 8.75
C ARG A 141 0.24 -35.18 7.40
N ASP A 142 0.70 -34.25 6.58
CA ASP A 142 1.24 -34.52 5.25
C ASP A 142 2.77 -34.53 5.18
N HIS A 143 3.44 -34.40 6.33
CA HIS A 143 4.90 -34.36 6.46
C HIS A 143 5.54 -33.23 5.64
N ASP A 144 4.97 -32.03 5.73
CA ASP A 144 5.47 -30.84 5.04
C ASP A 144 5.50 -31.00 3.50
N ALA A 145 4.55 -31.75 2.93
CA ALA A 145 4.52 -32.07 1.51
C ALA A 145 4.50 -30.81 0.61
N ASP A 146 3.79 -29.77 1.05
CA ASP A 146 3.75 -28.47 0.35
C ASP A 146 5.11 -27.78 0.34
N LEU A 147 5.85 -27.81 1.45
CA LEU A 147 7.21 -27.25 1.53
C LEU A 147 8.18 -28.06 0.65
N ALA A 148 8.04 -29.39 0.63
CA ALA A 148 8.84 -30.26 -0.22
C ALA A 148 8.59 -29.98 -1.72
N ALA A 149 7.33 -29.84 -2.13
CA ALA A 149 6.96 -29.48 -3.49
C ALA A 149 7.46 -28.09 -3.88
N HIS A 150 7.37 -27.12 -2.96
CA HIS A 150 7.86 -25.77 -3.16
C HIS A 150 9.40 -25.72 -3.34
N ASN A 151 10.13 -26.45 -2.50
CA ASN A 151 11.58 -26.59 -2.60
C ASN A 151 11.99 -27.27 -3.92
N ALA A 152 11.25 -28.29 -4.37
CA ALA A 152 11.50 -28.97 -5.65
C ALA A 152 11.33 -28.02 -6.85
N MET A 153 10.32 -27.14 -6.80
CA MET A 153 10.09 -26.12 -7.82
C MET A 153 11.25 -25.11 -7.89
N PHE A 154 11.73 -24.61 -6.75
CA PHE A 154 12.91 -23.73 -6.73
C PHE A 154 14.19 -24.42 -7.20
N ALA A 155 14.38 -25.70 -6.85
CA ALA A 155 15.53 -26.48 -7.31
C ALA A 155 15.52 -26.62 -8.84
N GLU A 156 14.35 -26.82 -9.45
CA GLU A 156 14.16 -26.87 -10.90
C GLU A 156 14.46 -25.52 -11.56
N LEU A 157 13.98 -24.40 -11.00
CA LEU A 157 14.30 -23.05 -11.48
C LEU A 157 15.81 -22.78 -11.44
N ALA A 158 16.45 -23.09 -10.31
CA ALA A 158 17.89 -22.93 -10.15
C ALA A 158 18.69 -23.83 -11.12
N ARG A 159 18.19 -25.03 -11.45
CA ARG A 159 18.80 -25.90 -12.46
C ARG A 159 18.72 -25.26 -13.85
N ARG A 160 17.56 -24.74 -14.23
CA ARG A 160 17.36 -24.08 -15.54
C ARG A 160 18.20 -22.83 -15.70
N ASP A 161 18.36 -22.03 -14.65
CA ASP A 161 19.23 -20.85 -14.69
C ASP A 161 20.71 -21.24 -14.90
N ARG A 162 21.17 -22.32 -14.25
CA ARG A 162 22.52 -22.86 -14.46
C ARG A 162 22.72 -23.45 -15.86
N GLU A 163 21.71 -24.13 -16.40
CA GLU A 163 21.74 -24.72 -17.75
C GLU A 163 21.59 -23.66 -18.87
N GLY A 164 20.86 -22.58 -18.59
CA GLY A 164 20.71 -21.42 -19.46
C GLY A 164 21.92 -20.48 -19.44
N TRP A 165 22.75 -20.53 -18.40
CA TRP A 165 24.03 -19.84 -18.32
C TRP A 165 25.13 -20.63 -19.04
N LYS A 166 25.37 -20.30 -20.31
CA LYS A 166 26.62 -20.66 -21.01
C LYS A 166 27.59 -19.48 -20.96
N PRO A 167 28.69 -19.52 -20.19
CA PRO A 167 29.77 -18.56 -20.37
C PRO A 167 30.35 -18.74 -21.78
N ARG A 168 30.19 -17.74 -22.65
CA ARG A 168 30.89 -17.70 -23.94
C ARG A 168 32.34 -17.28 -23.66
N GLU A 169 33.21 -18.20 -23.25
CA GLU A 169 34.66 -17.95 -23.21
C GLU A 169 35.42 -19.24 -22.91
N ALA A 170 35.65 -20.04 -23.95
CA ALA A 170 36.72 -21.05 -24.05
C ALA A 170 36.83 -21.68 -25.45
N ALA A 171 36.03 -21.23 -26.44
CA ALA A 171 36.04 -21.78 -27.80
C ALA A 171 36.94 -21.01 -28.79
N ASP A 172 37.59 -19.92 -28.36
CA ASP A 172 38.29 -19.01 -29.27
C ASP A 172 39.81 -19.26 -29.35
N THR A 173 40.35 -20.28 -28.67
CA THR A 173 41.82 -20.52 -28.66
C THR A 173 42.29 -21.67 -29.54
N GLU A 174 41.40 -22.47 -30.14
CA GLU A 174 41.79 -23.71 -30.84
C GLU A 174 41.74 -23.63 -32.37
N THR A 175 41.11 -22.60 -32.95
CA THR A 175 40.95 -22.48 -34.43
C THR A 175 42.09 -21.74 -35.15
N ALA A 176 43.19 -21.40 -34.47
CA ALA A 176 44.30 -20.65 -35.08
C ALA A 176 45.50 -21.53 -35.53
N SER A 177 45.48 -22.84 -35.29
CA SER A 177 46.64 -23.71 -35.55
C SER A 177 46.55 -24.55 -36.83
N GLU A 178 45.39 -24.68 -37.48
CA GLU A 178 45.20 -25.62 -38.60
C GLU A 178 45.37 -25.01 -40.02
N ASP A 179 45.45 -23.69 -40.18
CA ASP A 179 45.42 -23.04 -41.51
C ASP A 179 46.80 -22.78 -42.17
N SER A 180 47.89 -23.39 -41.69
CA SER A 180 49.26 -23.09 -42.19
C SER A 180 50.00 -24.27 -42.87
N ALA A 181 49.39 -25.43 -43.06
CA ALA A 181 50.11 -26.60 -43.60
C ALA A 181 49.53 -27.11 -44.93
N GLY A 182 49.79 -26.39 -46.02
CA GLY A 182 49.33 -26.84 -47.34
C GLY A 182 49.94 -26.09 -48.52
N GLU A 183 51.27 -26.16 -48.72
CA GLU A 183 51.83 -25.92 -50.06
C GLU A 183 53.16 -26.67 -50.27
N THR A 184 53.16 -27.63 -51.20
CA THR A 184 54.36 -28.28 -51.74
C THR A 184 54.61 -27.79 -53.16
N PRO A 185 55.88 -27.52 -53.55
CA PRO A 185 56.24 -27.63 -54.96
C PRO A 185 57.41 -28.59 -55.25
N SER A 186 57.09 -29.56 -56.11
CA SER A 186 57.83 -30.16 -57.22
C SER A 186 59.37 -30.11 -57.30
N GLU A 187 59.88 -31.31 -57.52
CA GLU A 187 61.17 -31.79 -58.03
C GLU A 187 61.83 -30.98 -59.18
N LYS A 188 63.16 -30.73 -59.08
CA LYS A 188 64.10 -30.72 -60.22
C LYS A 188 65.59 -30.82 -59.80
N LYS A 189 66.19 -31.98 -60.12
CA LYS A 189 67.51 -32.31 -60.72
C LYS A 189 68.75 -31.40 -60.54
N SER A 190 69.92 -32.06 -60.61
CA SER A 190 71.32 -31.58 -60.86
C SER A 190 71.95 -30.76 -59.73
N ASP A 191 73.23 -30.82 -59.40
CA ASP A 191 74.41 -31.57 -59.85
C ASP A 191 75.49 -31.32 -58.77
N GLU A 192 76.55 -32.12 -58.80
CA GLU A 192 77.94 -31.73 -58.47
C GLU A 192 78.38 -31.33 -57.04
N SER A 193 79.38 -32.10 -56.58
CA SER A 193 80.73 -31.62 -56.25
C SER A 193 80.99 -30.96 -54.89
N SER A 194 81.77 -31.71 -54.09
CA SER A 194 83.03 -31.29 -53.46
C SER A 194 83.07 -30.62 -52.08
N THR A 195 83.93 -31.28 -51.27
CA THR A 195 85.00 -30.74 -50.40
C THR A 195 84.68 -30.20 -49.00
N SER A 196 85.37 -30.83 -48.03
CA SER A 196 86.24 -30.27 -46.98
C SER A 196 85.85 -28.91 -46.37
N THR A 197 85.83 -28.70 -45.05
CA THR A 197 86.82 -29.05 -44.01
C THR A 197 86.17 -28.79 -42.65
#